data_AF-A0A317K1T8-F1
#
_entry.id   AF-A0A317K1T8-F1
#
_cell.length_a   1.000
_cell.length_b   1.000
_cell.length_c   1.000
_cell.angle_alpha   90.00
_cell.angle_beta   90.00
_cell.angle_gamma   90.00
#
_symmetry.space_group_name_H-M   'P 1'
#
loop_
_entity.id
_entity.type
_entity.pdbx_description
1 polymer ?
#
loop_
_entity_poly.entity_id
_entity_poly.type
_entity_poly.pdbx_seq_one_letter_code
_entity_poly.pdbx_strand_id
1 'polypeptide(L)'
;MRARRLIAAASVAALAVLSLGACGRSAPDVAAYVGDTTYSVDRVDAIHDEAQATYEESVREQAKQRGIEPSPEQLKLNVNRQDILNLLVGIDLGKRIAEEKQVKVQDQLSVEQIGQELGVPNTEYAKLAAEWYDLYLGLEHGLPPAELTDDSRGKLYKALVDAGVAPAGWSAEEQARQFEQAPFTRQVSAVSAALQDEVRKLDVTVNPRFPALEIPALLQTQNGFRQYDLPYVDGNGQVTDVSTPEPVATDSTGPAAS
;
A
#
# COMPACT_ATOMS: atom_id res chain seq x y z
N MET A 1 12.61 1.83 -50.58
CA MET A 1 11.38 1.16 -50.09
C MET A 1 11.56 0.87 -48.60
N ARG A 2 10.85 1.59 -47.73
CA ARG A 2 10.93 1.50 -46.26
C ARG A 2 10.01 0.40 -45.76
N ALA A 3 10.55 -0.63 -45.11
CA ALA A 3 9.78 -1.66 -44.43
C ALA A 3 9.19 -1.07 -43.13
N ARG A 4 7.86 -1.02 -43.05
CA ARG A 4 7.12 -0.66 -41.84
C ARG A 4 7.05 -1.88 -40.93
N ARG A 5 7.58 -1.76 -39.70
CA ARG A 5 7.43 -2.75 -38.63
C ARG A 5 6.06 -2.54 -37.97
N LEU A 6 5.26 -3.60 -37.94
CA LEU A 6 3.99 -3.67 -37.21
C LEU A 6 4.31 -4.05 -35.76
N ILE A 7 3.91 -3.20 -34.81
CA ILE A 7 3.97 -3.49 -33.37
C ILE A 7 2.61 -4.08 -32.99
N ALA A 8 2.62 -5.34 -32.53
CA ALA A 8 1.45 -6.00 -31.99
C ALA A 8 1.16 -5.43 -30.59
N ALA A 9 0.02 -4.76 -30.44
CA ALA A 9 -0.50 -4.34 -29.15
C ALA A 9 -1.12 -5.56 -28.45
N ALA A 10 -0.59 -5.92 -27.28
CA ALA A 10 -1.20 -6.91 -26.40
C ALA A 10 -2.46 -6.30 -25.77
N SER A 11 -3.63 -6.84 -26.14
CA SER A 11 -4.91 -6.43 -25.59
C SER A 11 -5.07 -6.98 -24.18
N VAL A 12 -5.15 -6.10 -23.17
CA VAL A 12 -5.56 -6.45 -21.81
C VAL A 12 -7.07 -6.68 -21.82
N ALA A 13 -7.49 -7.93 -21.68
CA ALA A 13 -8.89 -8.30 -21.59
C ALA A 13 -9.42 -7.97 -20.19
N ALA A 14 -10.21 -6.90 -20.09
CA ALA A 14 -11.05 -6.63 -18.92
C ALA A 14 -12.29 -7.54 -18.99
N LEU A 15 -12.34 -8.57 -18.14
CA LEU A 15 -13.55 -9.37 -17.93
C LEU A 15 -14.36 -8.74 -16.80
N ALA A 16 -15.35 -7.93 -17.18
CA ALA A 16 -16.39 -7.47 -16.27
C ALA A 16 -17.45 -8.57 -16.12
N VAL A 17 -17.48 -9.24 -14.95
CA VAL A 17 -18.61 -10.09 -14.55
C VAL A 17 -19.61 -9.21 -13.81
N LEU A 18 -20.71 -8.87 -14.49
CA LEU A 18 -21.88 -8.25 -13.89
C LEU A 18 -22.65 -9.31 -13.09
N SER A 19 -22.64 -9.22 -11.77
CA SER A 19 -23.64 -9.88 -10.92
C SER A 19 -24.38 -8.84 -10.09
N LEU A 20 -25.71 -8.81 -10.27
CA LEU A 20 -26.65 -8.02 -9.47
C LEU A 20 -26.89 -8.72 -8.13
N GLY A 21 -26.94 -7.96 -7.04
CA GLY A 21 -27.56 -8.37 -5.78
C GLY A 21 -26.88 -7.76 -4.56
N ALA A 22 -27.52 -6.76 -3.97
CA ALA A 22 -27.11 -6.11 -2.74
C ALA A 22 -26.85 -7.12 -1.60
N CYS A 23 -25.58 -7.29 -1.25
CA CYS A 23 -25.03 -7.70 0.04
C CYS A 23 -23.57 -7.18 0.06
N GLY A 24 -23.11 -6.71 1.21
CA GLY A 24 -21.86 -5.97 1.45
C GLY A 24 -20.71 -6.15 0.44
N ARG A 25 -20.10 -5.02 0.07
CA ARG A 25 -19.00 -4.76 -0.87
C ARG A 25 -17.70 -5.55 -0.60
N SER A 26 -17.77 -6.86 -0.47
CA SER A 26 -16.62 -7.71 -0.16
C SER A 26 -16.78 -9.09 -0.79
N ALA A 27 -16.55 -9.15 -2.10
CA ALA A 27 -16.20 -10.40 -2.75
C ALA A 27 -14.86 -10.91 -2.17
N PRO A 28 -14.75 -12.20 -1.78
CA PRO A 28 -13.58 -12.72 -1.04
C PRO A 28 -12.27 -12.71 -1.85
N ASP A 29 -12.37 -12.62 -3.17
CA ASP A 29 -11.30 -12.53 -4.15
C ASP A 29 -10.82 -11.10 -4.42
N VAL A 30 -11.50 -10.10 -3.86
CA VAL A 30 -11.11 -8.69 -3.97
C VAL A 30 -10.32 -8.27 -2.73
N ALA A 31 -9.15 -7.67 -2.94
CA ALA A 31 -8.31 -7.10 -1.90
C ALA A 31 -8.71 -5.66 -1.55
N ALA A 32 -9.02 -4.82 -2.54
CA ALA A 32 -9.51 -3.46 -2.34
C ALA A 32 -10.35 -2.94 -3.51
N TYR A 33 -11.25 -2.00 -3.20
CA TYR A 33 -11.98 -1.17 -4.15
C TYR A 33 -11.51 0.28 -3.99
N VAL A 34 -11.15 0.94 -5.10
CA VAL A 34 -10.69 2.32 -5.15
C VAL A 34 -11.51 3.06 -6.21
N GLY A 35 -12.64 3.67 -5.80
CA GLY A 35 -13.63 4.17 -6.75
C GLY A 35 -14.14 3.04 -7.65
N ASP A 36 -13.92 3.18 -8.96
CA ASP A 36 -14.26 2.16 -9.97
C ASP A 36 -13.15 1.11 -10.20
N THR A 37 -11.96 1.32 -9.62
CA THR A 37 -10.83 0.39 -9.72
C THR A 37 -10.97 -0.72 -8.68
N THR A 38 -10.65 -1.95 -9.06
CA THR A 38 -10.62 -3.10 -8.15
C THR A 38 -9.27 -3.80 -8.20
N TYR A 39 -8.72 -4.13 -7.03
CA TYR A 39 -7.51 -4.93 -6.88
C TYR A 39 -7.87 -6.32 -6.35
N SER A 40 -7.52 -7.38 -7.07
CA SER A 40 -7.77 -8.76 -6.63
C SER A 40 -6.70 -9.28 -5.68
N VAL A 41 -7.07 -10.25 -4.85
CA VAL A 41 -6.14 -11.01 -4.00
C VAL A 41 -5.10 -11.72 -4.86
N ASP A 42 -5.52 -12.34 -5.97
CA ASP A 42 -4.61 -13.03 -6.90
C ASP A 42 -3.53 -12.11 -7.48
N ARG A 43 -3.85 -10.83 -7.72
CA ARG A 43 -2.87 -9.86 -8.21
C ARG A 43 -1.83 -9.54 -7.14
N VAL A 44 -2.28 -9.34 -5.90
CA VAL A 44 -1.41 -9.13 -4.74
C VAL A 44 -0.49 -10.34 -4.53
N ASP A 45 -1.06 -11.54 -4.59
CA ASP A 45 -0.31 -12.80 -4.44
C ASP A 45 0.73 -12.97 -5.55
N ALA A 46 0.36 -12.72 -6.81
CA ALA A 46 1.28 -12.86 -7.94
C ALA A 46 2.51 -11.96 -7.83
N ILE A 47 2.34 -10.70 -7.42
CA ILE A 47 3.46 -9.75 -7.24
C ILE A 47 4.33 -10.18 -6.05
N HIS A 48 3.72 -10.55 -4.93
CA HIS A 48 4.46 -11.03 -3.76
C HIS A 48 5.27 -12.28 -4.07
N ASP A 49 4.66 -13.26 -4.74
CA ASP A 49 5.28 -14.55 -5.00
C ASP A 49 6.42 -14.45 -6.03
N GLU A 50 6.31 -13.56 -7.02
CA GLU A 50 7.43 -13.18 -7.90
C GLU A 50 8.58 -12.58 -7.08
N ALA A 51 8.28 -11.57 -6.25
CA ALA A 51 9.29 -10.91 -5.43
C ALA A 51 9.99 -11.87 -4.46
N GLN A 52 9.23 -12.75 -3.79
CA GLN A 52 9.77 -13.77 -2.88
C GLN A 52 10.71 -14.73 -3.63
N ALA A 53 10.30 -15.23 -4.80
CA ALA A 53 11.13 -16.16 -5.57
C ALA A 53 12.45 -15.51 -6.02
N THR A 54 12.41 -14.26 -6.51
CA THR A 54 13.62 -13.52 -6.90
C THR A 54 14.50 -13.17 -5.71
N TYR A 55 13.92 -12.86 -4.55
CA TYR A 55 14.66 -12.61 -3.32
C TYR A 55 15.44 -13.86 -2.89
N GLU A 56 14.78 -15.02 -2.87
CA GLU A 56 15.42 -16.29 -2.55
C GLU A 56 16.62 -16.58 -3.45
N GLU A 57 16.47 -16.39 -4.77
CA GLU A 57 17.55 -16.57 -5.73
C GLU A 57 18.72 -15.62 -5.44
N SER A 58 18.42 -14.34 -5.20
CA SER A 58 19.41 -13.31 -4.90
C SER A 58 20.20 -13.60 -3.62
N VAL A 59 19.51 -14.06 -2.56
CA VAL A 59 20.15 -14.46 -1.30
C VAL A 59 21.03 -15.69 -1.50
N ARG A 60 20.54 -16.71 -2.22
CA ARG A 60 21.32 -17.93 -2.50
C ARG A 60 22.58 -17.64 -3.30
N GLU A 61 22.51 -16.80 -4.33
CA GLU A 61 23.69 -16.42 -5.11
C GLU A 61 24.71 -15.63 -4.28
N GLN A 62 24.27 -14.70 -3.43
CA GLN A 62 25.17 -14.00 -2.50
C GLN A 62 25.81 -14.94 -1.48
N ALA A 63 25.04 -15.89 -0.93
CA ALA A 63 25.54 -16.85 0.04
C ALA A 63 26.56 -17.81 -0.60
N LYS A 64 26.30 -18.25 -1.84
CA LYS A 64 27.22 -19.07 -2.65
C LYS A 64 28.56 -18.38 -2.89
N GLN A 65 28.55 -17.08 -3.19
CA GLN A 65 29.79 -16.28 -3.34
C GLN A 65 30.61 -16.22 -2.04
N ARG A 66 29.96 -16.35 -0.87
CA ARG A 66 30.60 -16.36 0.45
C ARG A 66 30.88 -17.77 0.97
N GLY A 67 30.48 -18.82 0.24
CA GLY A 67 30.63 -20.21 0.66
C GLY A 67 29.77 -20.59 1.87
N ILE A 68 28.64 -19.91 2.08
CA ILE A 68 27.72 -20.13 3.20
C ILE A 68 26.38 -20.64 2.65
N GLU A 69 25.71 -21.51 3.39
CA GLU A 69 24.33 -21.91 3.10
C GLU A 69 23.36 -21.02 3.90
N PRO A 70 22.40 -20.33 3.24
CA PRO A 70 21.47 -19.45 3.92
C PRO A 70 20.43 -20.26 4.70
N SER A 71 20.03 -19.77 5.88
CA SER A 71 18.94 -20.38 6.64
C SER A 71 17.58 -20.13 5.97
N PRO A 72 16.53 -20.93 6.27
CA PRO A 72 15.19 -20.68 5.77
C PRO A 72 14.64 -19.29 6.11
N GLU A 73 15.04 -18.71 7.24
CA GLU A 73 14.64 -17.35 7.64
C GLU A 73 15.31 -16.28 6.77
N GLN A 74 16.58 -16.47 6.40
CA GLN A 74 17.30 -15.53 5.53
C GLN A 74 16.77 -15.52 4.09
N LEU A 75 16.04 -16.56 3.70
CA LEU A 75 15.41 -16.69 2.39
C LEU A 75 14.04 -16.00 2.33
N LYS A 76 13.49 -15.53 3.46
CA LYS A 76 12.18 -14.86 3.47
C LYS A 76 12.33 -13.38 3.15
N LEU A 77 11.61 -12.94 2.14
CA LEU A 77 11.45 -11.52 1.84
C LEU A 77 10.73 -10.86 3.02
N ASN A 78 11.27 -9.74 3.50
CA ASN A 78 10.64 -8.93 4.55
C ASN A 78 9.63 -7.94 3.96
N VAL A 79 8.76 -8.45 3.08
CA VAL A 79 7.65 -7.73 2.44
C VAL A 79 6.52 -8.73 2.37
N ASN A 80 5.35 -8.37 2.87
CA ASN A 80 4.18 -9.22 2.91
C ASN A 80 3.09 -8.70 1.94
N ARG A 81 1.97 -9.44 1.83
CA ARG A 81 0.89 -9.12 0.90
C ARG A 81 0.17 -7.81 1.21
N GLN A 82 0.11 -7.39 2.48
CA GLN A 82 -0.38 -6.08 2.88
C GLN A 82 0.46 -4.96 2.27
N ASP A 83 1.79 -5.12 2.27
CA ASP A 83 2.70 -4.10 1.75
C ASP A 83 2.52 -3.92 0.23
N ILE A 84 2.28 -5.03 -0.49
CA ILE A 84 1.94 -4.99 -1.92
C ILE A 84 0.61 -4.25 -2.16
N LEU A 85 -0.42 -4.53 -1.35
CA LEU A 85 -1.70 -3.83 -1.47
C LEU A 85 -1.59 -2.34 -1.15
N ASN A 86 -0.85 -2.00 -0.09
CA ASN A 86 -0.54 -0.63 0.31
C ASN A 86 0.11 0.14 -0.85
N LEU A 87 1.06 -0.50 -1.54
CA LEU A 87 1.77 0.06 -2.67
C LEU A 87 0.83 0.30 -3.88
N LEU A 88 0.03 -0.71 -4.24
CA LEU A 88 -0.91 -0.62 -5.37
C LEU A 88 -1.94 0.50 -5.17
N VAL A 89 -2.58 0.52 -3.99
CA VAL A 89 -3.58 1.54 -3.65
C VAL A 89 -2.91 2.92 -3.50
N GLY A 90 -1.76 2.98 -2.84
CA GLY A 90 -0.98 4.21 -2.68
C GLY A 90 -0.64 4.86 -4.02
N ILE A 91 -0.19 4.07 -5.01
CA ILE A 91 0.12 4.58 -6.36
C ILE A 91 -1.13 5.15 -7.05
N ASP A 92 -2.29 4.47 -6.99
CA ASP A 92 -3.52 4.98 -7.61
C ASP A 92 -3.95 6.31 -6.97
N LEU A 93 -4.02 6.36 -5.64
CA LEU A 93 -4.39 7.57 -4.90
C LEU A 93 -3.39 8.70 -5.12
N GLY A 94 -2.09 8.43 -5.00
CA GLY A 94 -1.05 9.43 -5.17
C GLY A 94 -1.05 10.03 -6.57
N LYS A 95 -1.29 9.24 -7.63
CA LYS A 95 -1.39 9.75 -9.00
C LYS A 95 -2.55 10.71 -9.17
N ARG A 96 -3.72 10.37 -8.61
CA ARG A 96 -4.91 11.24 -8.63
C ARG A 96 -4.65 12.54 -7.90
N ILE A 97 -4.01 12.47 -6.73
CA ILE A 97 -3.62 13.67 -5.97
C ILE A 97 -2.63 14.50 -6.77
N ALA A 98 -1.60 13.88 -7.36
CA ALA A 98 -0.60 14.60 -8.13
C ALA A 98 -1.21 15.30 -9.36
N GLU A 99 -2.15 14.65 -10.05
CA GLU A 99 -2.90 15.25 -11.15
C GLU A 99 -3.78 16.41 -10.68
N GLU A 100 -4.61 16.20 -9.64
CA GLU A 100 -5.53 17.21 -9.13
C GLU A 100 -4.79 18.45 -8.59
N LYS A 101 -3.71 18.24 -7.86
CA LYS A 101 -2.90 19.30 -7.25
C LYS A 101 -1.82 19.83 -8.18
N GLN A 102 -1.74 19.33 -9.42
CA GLN A 102 -0.75 19.70 -10.42
C GLN A 102 0.71 19.55 -9.93
N VAL A 103 0.94 18.55 -9.07
CA VAL A 103 2.26 18.20 -8.56
C VAL A 103 3.07 17.53 -9.65
N LYS A 104 4.31 18.00 -9.85
CA LYS A 104 5.24 17.38 -10.80
C LYS A 104 5.97 16.22 -10.12
N VAL A 105 5.72 15.02 -10.62
CA VAL A 105 6.47 13.81 -10.25
C VAL A 105 7.67 13.69 -11.19
N GLN A 106 8.86 13.50 -10.62
CA GLN A 106 10.08 13.29 -11.38
C GLN A 106 10.46 11.81 -11.31
N ASP A 107 10.81 11.22 -12.45
CA ASP A 107 11.35 9.87 -12.54
C ASP A 107 12.84 9.91 -12.17
N GLN A 108 13.13 9.82 -10.87
CA GLN A 108 14.46 10.03 -10.30
C GLN A 108 15.04 8.76 -9.67
N LEU A 109 14.20 7.78 -9.33
CA LEU A 109 14.62 6.52 -8.74
C LEU A 109 14.62 5.41 -9.79
N SER A 110 15.80 4.82 -10.02
CA SER A 110 15.94 3.71 -10.98
C SER A 110 15.32 2.42 -10.41
N VAL A 111 14.48 1.78 -11.21
CA VAL A 111 13.92 0.45 -10.92
C VAL A 111 15.03 -0.57 -10.66
N GLU A 112 16.12 -0.51 -11.43
CA GLU A 112 17.26 -1.40 -11.23
C GLU A 112 17.93 -1.16 -9.88
N GLN A 113 18.18 0.10 -9.51
CA GLN A 113 18.81 0.44 -8.23
C GLN A 113 17.94 0.00 -7.05
N ILE A 114 16.65 0.33 -7.08
CA ILE A 114 15.68 -0.05 -6.04
C ILE A 114 15.56 -1.58 -5.97
N GLY A 115 15.45 -2.26 -7.11
CA GLY A 115 15.38 -3.71 -7.15
C GLY A 115 16.62 -4.39 -6.56
N GLN A 116 17.82 -3.85 -6.81
CA GLN A 116 19.05 -4.36 -6.19
C GLN A 116 19.08 -4.12 -4.68
N GLU A 117 18.69 -2.94 -4.22
CA GLU A 117 18.64 -2.60 -2.79
C GLU A 117 17.66 -3.48 -2.02
N LEU A 118 16.49 -3.76 -2.61
CA LEU A 118 15.47 -4.64 -2.03
C LEU A 118 15.79 -6.14 -2.22
N GLY A 119 16.83 -6.48 -2.98
CA GLY A 119 17.18 -7.88 -3.31
C GLY A 119 16.17 -8.57 -4.24
N VAL A 120 15.36 -7.80 -4.96
CA VAL A 120 14.31 -8.28 -5.90
C VAL A 120 14.46 -7.66 -7.29
N PRO A 121 15.64 -7.77 -7.94
CA PRO A 121 15.91 -7.10 -9.20
C PRO A 121 14.98 -7.58 -10.33
N ASN A 122 14.58 -6.66 -11.19
CA ASN A 122 13.74 -6.92 -12.38
C ASN A 122 12.34 -7.51 -12.07
N THR A 123 11.83 -7.30 -10.86
CA THR A 123 10.47 -7.71 -10.48
C THR A 123 9.47 -6.59 -10.69
N GLU A 124 8.18 -6.93 -10.75
CA GLU A 124 7.14 -5.92 -10.74
C GLU A 124 7.12 -5.14 -9.42
N TYR A 125 7.39 -5.80 -8.30
CA TYR A 125 7.49 -5.14 -6.99
C TYR A 125 8.53 -4.01 -6.99
N ALA A 126 9.73 -4.25 -7.53
CA ALA A 126 10.77 -3.21 -7.65
C ALA A 126 10.32 -2.01 -8.49
N LYS A 127 9.56 -2.26 -9.57
CA LYS A 127 9.00 -1.21 -10.42
C LYS A 127 7.97 -0.37 -9.67
N LEU A 128 7.03 -1.03 -9.00
CA LEU A 128 5.99 -0.36 -8.22
C LEU A 128 6.61 0.44 -7.06
N ALA A 129 7.64 -0.09 -6.40
CA ALA A 129 8.34 0.59 -5.32
C ALA A 129 9.01 1.88 -5.82
N ALA A 130 9.75 1.82 -6.93
CA ALA A 130 10.37 2.99 -7.53
C ALA A 130 9.33 4.06 -7.92
N GLU A 131 8.25 3.65 -8.59
CA GLU A 131 7.17 4.54 -9.00
C GLU A 131 6.49 5.22 -7.80
N TRP A 132 6.21 4.46 -6.75
CA TRP A 132 5.65 5.00 -5.53
C TRP A 132 6.60 6.00 -4.84
N TYR A 133 7.89 5.71 -4.79
CA TYR A 133 8.83 6.62 -4.14
C TYR A 133 9.00 7.93 -4.90
N ASP A 134 9.03 7.89 -6.23
CA ASP A 134 9.04 9.10 -7.03
C ASP A 134 7.76 9.92 -6.83
N LEU A 135 6.61 9.24 -6.79
CA LEU A 135 5.31 9.85 -6.51
C LEU A 135 5.28 10.48 -5.11
N TYR A 136 5.72 9.74 -4.10
CA TYR A 136 5.79 10.17 -2.71
C TYR A 136 6.68 11.40 -2.56
N LEU A 137 7.89 11.39 -3.15
CA LEU A 137 8.81 12.53 -3.11
C LEU A 137 8.26 13.73 -3.88
N GLY A 138 7.54 13.50 -4.98
CA GLY A 138 6.80 14.54 -5.69
C GLY A 138 5.74 15.19 -4.80
N LEU A 139 4.92 14.38 -4.12
CA LEU A 139 3.86 14.84 -3.21
C LEU A 139 4.45 15.56 -1.99
N GLU A 140 5.50 15.02 -1.38
CA GLU A 140 6.18 15.62 -0.22
C GLU A 140 6.69 17.03 -0.52
N HIS A 141 7.27 17.24 -1.72
CA HIS A 141 7.76 18.55 -2.16
C HIS A 141 6.67 19.47 -2.71
N GLY A 142 5.65 18.90 -3.35
CA GLY A 142 4.64 19.64 -4.11
C GLY A 142 3.43 20.07 -3.29
N LEU A 143 3.11 19.38 -2.20
CA LEU A 143 1.99 19.71 -1.34
C LEU A 143 2.36 20.82 -0.33
N PRO A 144 1.43 21.75 -0.02
CA PRO A 144 1.63 22.69 1.05
C PRO A 144 1.74 21.94 2.39
N PRO A 145 2.63 22.37 3.31
CA PRO A 145 2.76 21.74 4.62
C PRO A 145 1.42 21.75 5.36
N ALA A 146 1.06 20.63 5.98
CA ALA A 146 -0.14 20.53 6.80
C ALA A 146 0.18 20.78 8.28
N GLU A 147 -0.83 21.18 9.05
CA GLU A 147 -0.72 21.18 10.50
C GLU A 147 -0.55 19.76 11.02
N LEU A 148 0.26 19.63 12.07
CA LEU A 148 0.51 18.35 12.72
C LEU A 148 -0.31 18.29 14.01
N THR A 149 -1.52 17.75 13.90
CA THR A 149 -2.42 17.56 15.05
C THR A 149 -1.80 16.61 16.08
N ASP A 150 -2.31 16.63 17.30
CA ASP A 150 -1.83 15.74 18.37
C ASP A 150 -2.00 14.25 18.02
N ASP A 151 -3.10 13.88 17.37
CA ASP A 151 -3.34 12.50 16.92
C ASP A 151 -2.37 12.10 15.81
N SER A 152 -2.25 12.93 14.75
CA SER A 152 -1.32 12.69 13.64
C SER A 152 0.13 12.61 14.13
N ARG A 153 0.49 13.42 15.14
CA ARG A 153 1.80 13.40 15.78
C ARG A 153 2.07 12.08 16.49
N GLY A 154 1.13 11.60 17.29
CA GLY A 154 1.26 10.33 18.00
C GLY A 154 1.40 9.14 17.05
N LYS A 155 0.58 9.11 15.99
CA LYS A 155 0.65 8.08 14.94
C LYS A 155 1.98 8.10 14.19
N LEU A 156 2.44 9.29 13.77
CA LEU A 156 3.74 9.45 13.12
C LEU A 156 4.90 9.05 14.05
N TYR A 157 4.86 9.45 15.32
CA TYR A 157 5.90 9.06 16.28
C TYR A 157 5.96 7.53 16.45
N LYS A 158 4.81 6.87 16.60
CA LYS A 158 4.75 5.41 16.68
C LYS A 158 5.38 4.75 15.44
N ALA A 159 5.01 5.19 14.24
CA ALA A 159 5.58 4.69 12.99
C ALA A 159 7.11 4.83 12.93
N LEU A 160 7.64 6.00 13.35
CA LEU A 160 9.08 6.25 13.37
C LEU A 160 9.82 5.41 14.42
N VAL A 161 9.18 5.10 15.55
CA VAL A 161 9.74 4.19 16.56
C VAL A 161 9.78 2.76 16.04
N ASP A 162 8.69 2.28 15.46
CA ASP A 162 8.57 0.92 14.92
C ASP A 162 9.60 0.68 13.79
N ALA A 163 9.91 1.72 13.00
CA ALA A 163 10.96 1.71 11.96
C ALA A 163 12.40 1.90 12.51
N GLY A 164 12.56 2.07 13.82
CA GLY A 164 13.85 2.32 14.46
C GLY A 164 14.52 3.64 14.01
N VAL A 165 13.72 4.62 13.64
CA VAL A 165 14.15 5.98 13.25
C VAL A 165 14.13 6.91 14.46
N ALA A 166 13.12 6.80 15.31
CA ALA A 166 12.98 7.59 16.54
C ALA A 166 13.16 6.71 17.79
N PRO A 167 13.73 7.26 18.89
CA PRO A 167 13.79 6.53 20.16
C PRO A 167 12.39 6.43 20.78
N ALA A 168 12.11 5.30 21.43
CA ALA A 168 10.88 5.10 22.20
C ALA A 168 10.88 5.93 23.50
N GLY A 169 9.69 6.21 24.03
CA GLY A 169 9.47 6.80 25.36
C GLY A 169 9.25 8.30 25.43
N TRP A 170 9.15 9.02 24.31
CA TRP A 170 8.79 10.44 24.32
C TRP A 170 7.34 10.65 24.76
N SER A 171 7.15 11.58 25.70
CA SER A 171 5.84 12.14 26.04
C SER A 171 5.25 12.96 24.88
N ALA A 172 3.95 13.23 24.92
CA ALA A 172 3.29 14.03 23.88
C ALA A 172 3.88 15.46 23.75
N GLU A 173 4.35 16.04 24.86
CA GLU A 173 5.01 17.36 24.87
C GLU A 173 6.40 17.29 24.24
N GLU A 174 7.17 16.23 24.52
CA GLU A 174 8.47 16.01 23.89
C GLU A 174 8.31 15.75 22.39
N GLN A 175 7.34 14.94 21.98
CA GLN A 175 7.01 14.73 20.58
C GLN A 175 6.72 16.06 19.87
N ALA A 176 5.91 16.93 20.48
CA ALA A 176 5.59 18.25 19.92
C ALA A 176 6.86 19.08 19.73
N ARG A 177 7.70 19.18 20.76
CA ARG A 177 8.94 19.96 20.73
C ARG A 177 9.96 19.42 19.71
N GLN A 178 10.07 18.10 19.56
CA GLN A 178 10.98 17.49 18.58
C GLN A 178 10.46 17.70 17.16
N PHE A 179 9.16 17.56 16.92
CA PHE A 179 8.59 17.68 15.58
C PHE A 179 8.49 19.14 15.11
N GLU A 180 8.37 20.11 16.01
CA GLU A 180 8.52 21.53 15.67
C GLU A 180 9.88 21.85 15.01
N GLN A 181 10.92 21.12 15.39
CA GLN A 181 12.28 21.28 14.87
C GLN A 181 12.55 20.42 13.63
N ALA A 182 11.58 19.61 13.21
CA ALA A 182 11.71 18.65 12.13
C ALA A 182 10.71 18.99 11.01
N PRO A 183 11.06 19.89 10.07
CA PRO A 183 10.16 20.36 9.03
C PRO A 183 9.43 19.22 8.31
N PHE A 184 10.16 18.15 7.97
CA PHE A 184 9.66 16.97 7.25
C PHE A 184 8.36 16.42 7.83
N THR A 185 8.15 16.51 9.14
CA THR A 185 6.93 16.01 9.80
C THR A 185 5.66 16.66 9.28
N ARG A 186 5.72 17.95 8.89
CA ARG A 186 4.57 18.66 8.29
C ARG A 186 4.35 18.29 6.82
N GLN A 187 5.41 17.99 6.08
CA GLN A 187 5.27 17.50 4.70
C GLN A 187 4.68 16.08 4.68
N VAL A 188 5.18 15.19 5.54
CA VAL A 188 4.64 13.83 5.70
C VAL A 188 3.17 13.88 6.12
N SER A 189 2.82 14.77 7.06
CA SER A 189 1.42 15.00 7.45
C SER A 189 0.56 15.46 6.27
N ALA A 190 1.09 16.30 5.38
CA ALA A 190 0.37 16.76 4.19
C ALA A 190 0.09 15.61 3.21
N VAL A 191 1.06 14.74 2.96
CA VAL A 191 0.86 13.55 2.11
C VAL A 191 -0.19 12.63 2.71
N SER A 192 -0.10 12.35 4.03
CA SER A 192 -1.07 11.51 4.73
C SER A 192 -2.49 12.09 4.70
N ALA A 193 -2.64 13.39 4.97
CA ALA A 193 -3.92 14.07 4.90
C ALA A 193 -4.51 14.03 3.48
N ALA A 194 -3.69 14.26 2.45
CA ALA A 194 -4.13 14.20 1.06
C ALA A 194 -4.60 12.79 0.66
N LEU A 195 -3.89 11.74 1.09
CA LEU A 195 -4.31 10.36 0.87
C LEU A 195 -5.62 10.04 1.62
N GLN A 196 -5.77 10.50 2.85
CA GLN A 196 -7.01 10.35 3.62
C GLN A 196 -8.20 11.05 2.95
N ASP A 197 -7.99 12.26 2.42
CA ASP A 197 -9.00 12.99 1.66
C ASP A 197 -9.41 12.21 0.40
N GLU A 198 -8.44 11.67 -0.35
CA GLU A 198 -8.71 10.93 -1.59
C GLU A 198 -9.40 9.58 -1.29
N VAL A 199 -9.02 8.89 -0.21
CA VAL A 199 -9.72 7.69 0.29
C VAL A 199 -11.18 7.99 0.57
N ARG A 200 -11.47 9.08 1.29
CA ARG A 200 -12.85 9.50 1.60
C ARG A 200 -13.63 9.86 0.35
N LYS A 201 -13.01 10.56 -0.60
CA LYS A 201 -13.62 10.99 -1.86
C LYS A 201 -13.98 9.80 -2.76
N LEU A 202 -13.16 8.75 -2.77
CA LEU A 202 -13.34 7.57 -3.61
C LEU A 202 -14.06 6.41 -2.92
N ASP A 203 -14.42 6.57 -1.64
CA ASP A 203 -15.04 5.53 -0.82
C ASP A 203 -14.23 4.22 -0.88
N VAL A 204 -12.92 4.34 -0.59
CA VAL A 204 -11.99 3.21 -0.64
C VAL A 204 -12.37 2.20 0.43
N THR A 205 -12.58 0.95 0.01
CA THR A 205 -12.89 -0.15 0.92
C THR A 205 -11.89 -1.28 0.74
N VAL A 206 -11.46 -1.88 1.84
CA VAL A 206 -10.42 -2.90 1.87
C VAL A 206 -10.98 -4.17 2.49
N ASN A 207 -10.59 -5.32 1.95
CA ASN A 207 -11.00 -6.62 2.47
C ASN A 207 -10.47 -6.82 3.91
N PRO A 208 -11.26 -7.33 4.86
CA PRO A 208 -10.85 -7.50 6.27
C PRO A 208 -9.57 -8.33 6.49
N ARG A 209 -9.16 -9.15 5.51
CA ARG A 209 -7.86 -9.84 5.55
C ARG A 209 -6.66 -8.86 5.53
N PHE A 210 -6.89 -7.64 5.07
CA PHE A 210 -5.94 -6.54 4.99
C PHE A 210 -6.39 -5.43 5.96
N PRO A 211 -5.90 -5.42 7.22
CA PRO A 211 -6.53 -4.67 8.31
C PRO A 211 -6.42 -3.15 8.22
N ALA A 212 -5.46 -2.61 7.45
CA ALA A 212 -5.23 -1.17 7.31
C ALA A 212 -4.54 -0.84 5.98
N LEU A 213 -4.52 0.44 5.58
CA LEU A 213 -3.63 0.94 4.53
C LEU A 213 -2.61 1.90 5.11
N GLU A 214 -1.34 1.67 4.76
CA GLU A 214 -0.20 2.41 5.28
C GLU A 214 0.66 2.96 4.14
N ILE A 215 1.21 4.17 4.32
CA ILE A 215 2.11 4.85 3.39
C ILE A 215 3.47 4.21 3.54
N PRO A 216 4.03 3.53 2.52
CA PRO A 216 5.42 3.09 2.56
C PRO A 216 6.33 4.30 2.33
N ALA A 217 6.57 5.10 3.37
CA ALA A 217 7.30 6.35 3.27
C ALA A 217 8.81 6.12 3.27
N LEU A 218 9.53 7.03 2.61
CA LEU A 218 10.99 7.11 2.70
C LEU A 218 11.39 8.31 3.55
N LEU A 219 12.33 8.08 4.46
CA LEU A 219 13.09 9.14 5.11
C LEU A 219 14.51 9.14 4.59
N GLN A 220 14.96 10.25 4.02
CA GLN A 220 16.37 10.43 3.72
C GLN A 220 17.16 10.64 5.02
N THR A 221 18.18 9.81 5.23
CA THR A 221 19.10 9.89 6.38
C THR A 221 20.54 10.08 5.91
N GLN A 222 21.47 10.33 6.84
CA GLN A 222 22.90 10.43 6.52
C GLN A 222 23.48 9.15 5.91
N ASN A 223 22.84 7.99 6.14
CA ASN A 223 23.29 6.68 5.70
C ASN A 223 22.45 6.10 4.53
N GLY A 224 21.69 6.95 3.81
CA GLY A 224 20.77 6.52 2.76
C GLY A 224 19.31 6.66 3.18
N PHE A 225 18.40 5.94 2.51
CA PHE A 225 16.97 5.99 2.84
C PHE A 225 16.60 4.99 3.93
N ARG A 226 15.61 5.36 4.75
CA ARG A 226 14.96 4.48 5.72
C ARG A 226 13.48 4.43 5.41
N GLN A 227 12.94 3.22 5.26
CA GLN A 227 11.51 3.00 5.08
C GLN A 227 10.79 3.07 6.43
N TYR A 228 9.58 3.63 6.43
CA TYR A 228 8.66 3.56 7.56
C TYR A 228 7.21 3.62 7.07
N ASP A 229 6.31 2.93 7.76
CA ASP A 229 4.92 2.82 7.37
C ASP A 229 4.03 3.78 8.18
N LEU A 230 3.35 4.70 7.51
CA LEU A 230 2.43 5.64 8.16
C LEU A 230 0.97 5.31 7.82
N PRO A 231 0.12 4.89 8.75
CA PRO A 231 -1.29 4.58 8.44
C PRO A 231 -2.02 5.80 7.87
N TYR A 232 -2.75 5.60 6.77
CA TYR A 232 -3.65 6.61 6.19
C TYR A 232 -5.09 6.11 6.03
N VAL A 233 -5.36 4.84 6.35
CA VAL A 233 -6.70 4.33 6.62
C VAL A 233 -6.65 3.57 7.94
N ASP A 234 -7.41 4.04 8.94
CA ASP A 234 -7.64 3.26 10.15
C ASP A 234 -8.62 2.11 9.82
N GLY A 235 -8.37 0.90 10.32
CA GLY A 235 -9.23 -0.30 10.13
C GLY A 235 -10.68 -0.17 10.62
N ASN A 236 -11.12 1.01 11.06
CA ASN A 236 -12.50 1.29 11.44
C ASN A 236 -13.44 1.52 10.24
N GLY A 237 -12.90 1.52 9.00
CA GLY A 237 -13.68 1.39 7.76
C GLY A 237 -14.09 -0.05 7.43
N GLN A 238 -13.79 -1.02 8.30
CA GLN A 238 -14.21 -2.41 8.16
C GLN A 238 -15.74 -2.50 8.17
N VAL A 239 -16.30 -3.17 7.16
CA VAL A 239 -17.72 -3.52 7.08
C VAL A 239 -18.07 -4.39 8.28
N THR A 240 -18.68 -3.81 9.31
CA THR A 240 -19.19 -4.55 10.48
C THR A 240 -20.67 -4.87 10.38
N ASP A 241 -21.34 -4.44 9.31
CA ASP A 241 -22.78 -4.66 9.15
C ASP A 241 -23.08 -6.01 8.48
N VAL A 242 -22.83 -7.08 9.21
CA VAL A 242 -23.45 -8.38 8.92
C VAL A 242 -24.81 -8.36 9.60
N SER A 243 -25.80 -7.77 8.93
CA SER A 243 -27.20 -7.91 9.34
C SER A 243 -27.52 -9.40 9.40
N THR A 244 -27.67 -9.91 10.62
CA THR A 244 -28.16 -11.26 10.87
C THR A 244 -29.54 -11.36 10.23
N PRO A 245 -29.78 -12.26 9.26
CA PRO A 245 -31.10 -12.38 8.66
C PRO A 245 -32.11 -12.72 9.77
N GLU A 246 -33.16 -11.90 9.89
CA GLU A 246 -34.31 -12.24 10.73
C GLU A 246 -34.84 -13.62 10.30
N PRO A 247 -35.14 -14.52 11.26
CA PRO A 247 -35.68 -15.83 10.93
C PRO A 247 -37.00 -15.64 10.18
N VAL A 248 -37.05 -16.19 8.96
CA VAL A 248 -38.26 -16.24 8.14
C VAL A 248 -39.35 -16.90 8.98
N ALA A 249 -40.39 -16.13 9.30
CA ALA A 249 -41.60 -16.65 9.93
C ALA A 249 -42.15 -17.76 9.02
N THR A 250 -42.15 -18.98 9.54
CA THR A 250 -42.67 -20.15 8.82
C THR A 250 -44.18 -20.06 8.87
N ASP A 251 -44.81 -19.77 7.74
CA ASP A 251 -46.27 -19.82 7.61
C ASP A 251 -46.79 -21.20 8.04
N SER A 252 -47.66 -21.19 9.05
CA SER A 252 -48.32 -22.37 9.58
C SER A 252 -49.32 -22.91 8.55
N THR A 253 -48.84 -23.74 7.64
CA THR A 253 -49.72 -24.60 6.82
C THR A 253 -49.90 -25.91 7.57
N GLY A 254 -51.01 -26.01 8.31
CA GLY A 254 -51.32 -27.21 9.08
C GLY A 254 -51.67 -28.42 8.19
N PRO A 255 -51.71 -29.61 8.78
CA PRO A 255 -52.56 -30.69 8.29
C PRO A 255 -53.61 -31.06 9.34
N ALA A 256 -54.87 -31.11 8.89
CA ALA A 256 -55.91 -31.86 9.56
C ALA A 256 -55.68 -33.36 9.35
N ALA A 257 -55.69 -34.15 10.42
CA ALA A 257 -56.20 -35.53 10.45
C ALA A 257 -56.07 -36.14 11.86
N SER A 258 -57.20 -36.25 12.57
CA SER A 258 -57.75 -37.51 13.11
C SER A 258 -59.12 -37.22 13.71
#